data_AF-A0A840KAH0-F1
#
_entry.id   AF-A0A840KAH0-F1
#
_cell.length_a   1.000
_cell.length_b   1.000
_cell.length_c   1.000
_cell.angle_alpha   90.00
_cell.angle_beta   90.00
_cell.angle_gamma   90.00
#
_symmetry.space_group_name_H-M   'P 1'
#
loop_
_entity.id
_entity.type
_entity.pdbx_description
1 polymer ?
#
loop_
_entity_poly.entity_id
_entity_poly.type
_entity_poly.pdbx_seq_one_letter_code
_entity_poly.pdbx_strand_id
1 'polypeptide(L)'
;MRIKTIEKLCCPFDRSDLELTIISKDVTENITEGLLICTCCNRVYPIMRGIPVMSPDEYREFKLEKPILERWQKYLNGKKVENFRLIS
;
A
#
# COMPACT_ATOMS: atom_id res chain seq x y z
N MET A 1 5.18 9.94 5.32
CA MET A 1 3.99 10.47 4.65
C MET A 1 3.01 11.10 5.65
N ARG A 2 2.46 12.28 5.34
CA ARG A 2 1.44 12.92 6.17
C ARG A 2 0.06 12.31 5.90
N ILE A 3 -0.71 12.02 6.94
CA ILE A 3 -2.08 11.45 6.83
C ILE A 3 -2.98 12.34 5.96
N LYS A 4 -2.94 13.66 6.17
CA LYS A 4 -3.70 14.65 5.38
C LYS A 4 -3.42 14.62 3.87
N THR A 5 -2.28 14.09 3.45
CA THR A 5 -1.97 13.89 2.03
C THR A 5 -2.69 12.66 1.48
N ILE A 6 -2.79 11.59 2.28
CA ILE A 6 -3.43 10.33 1.90
C ILE A 6 -4.93 10.51 1.67
N GLU A 7 -5.60 11.35 2.47
CA GLU A 7 -7.02 11.71 2.32
C GLU A 7 -7.37 12.34 0.95
N LYS A 8 -6.36 12.76 0.17
CA LYS A 8 -6.53 13.33 -1.17
C LYS A 8 -6.16 12.37 -2.29
N LEU A 9 -5.67 11.17 -1.95
CA LEU A 9 -5.25 10.17 -2.92
C LEU A 9 -6.42 9.24 -3.26
N CYS A 10 -6.40 8.77 -4.50
CA CYS A 10 -7.29 7.71 -4.98
C CYS A 10 -6.45 6.68 -5.76
N CYS A 11 -7.07 5.55 -6.10
CA CYS A 11 -6.44 4.56 -6.96
C CYS A 11 -6.09 5.16 -8.34
N PRO A 12 -4.83 5.06 -8.82
CA PRO A 12 -4.46 5.54 -10.15
C PRO A 12 -5.15 4.83 -11.33
N PHE A 13 -5.75 3.66 -11.11
CA PHE A 13 -6.34 2.84 -12.17
C PHE A 13 -7.85 3.07 -12.30
N ASP A 14 -8.57 3.08 -11.17
CA ASP A 14 -10.04 3.14 -11.16
C ASP A 14 -10.60 4.36 -10.41
N ARG A 15 -9.73 5.20 -9.82
CA ARG A 15 -10.07 6.41 -9.05
C ARG A 15 -10.92 6.17 -7.79
N SER A 16 -11.03 4.92 -7.34
CA SER A 16 -11.73 4.58 -6.10
C SER A 16 -10.91 4.94 -4.86
N ASP A 17 -11.57 4.91 -3.71
CA ASP A 17 -10.97 5.21 -2.42
C ASP A 17 -9.92 4.17 -2.01
N LEU A 18 -8.99 4.63 -1.17
CA LEU A 18 -7.90 3.82 -0.63
C LEU A 18 -8.07 3.62 0.88
N GLU A 19 -8.05 2.37 1.32
CA GLU A 19 -7.95 2.01 2.73
C GLU A 19 -6.49 2.04 3.18
N LEU A 20 -6.21 2.75 4.28
CA LEU A 20 -4.88 2.87 4.86
C LEU A 20 -4.70 1.90 6.02
N THR A 21 -3.66 1.07 5.95
CA THR A 21 -3.14 0.32 7.09
C THR A 21 -1.79 0.87 7.51
N ILE A 22 -1.70 1.37 8.75
CA ILE A 22 -0.47 1.96 9.29
C ILE A 22 0.37 0.87 9.97
N ILE A 23 1.64 0.77 9.58
CA ILE A 23 2.59 -0.22 10.14
C ILE A 23 3.59 0.46 11.06
N SER A 24 4.12 1.62 10.68
CA SER A 24 5.04 2.40 11.50
C SER A 24 4.92 3.90 11.23
N LYS A 25 5.22 4.70 12.26
CA LYS A 25 5.25 6.17 12.21
C LYS A 25 6.56 6.70 12.78
N ASP A 26 6.93 7.91 12.40
CA ASP A 26 8.01 8.67 13.03
C ASP A 26 7.52 9.48 14.24
N VAL A 27 8.46 10.14 14.93
CA VAL A 27 8.19 10.98 16.11
C VAL A 27 7.29 12.20 15.82
N THR A 28 7.10 12.52 14.55
CA THR A 28 6.23 13.62 14.08
C THR A 28 4.91 13.10 13.50
N GLU A 29 4.55 11.85 13.80
CA GLU A 29 3.33 11.17 13.34
C GLU A 29 3.24 10.97 11.81
N ASN A 30 4.34 11.12 11.07
CA ASN A 30 4.32 10.73 9.65
C ASN A 30 4.43 9.22 9.52
N ILE A 31 3.66 8.66 8.60
CA ILE A 31 3.70 7.23 8.28
C ILE A 31 5.02 6.94 7.56
N THR A 32 5.82 6.04 8.11
CA THR A 32 7.09 5.58 7.53
C THR A 32 6.91 4.27 6.78
N GLU A 33 6.08 3.37 7.32
CA GLU A 33 5.68 2.10 6.71
C GLU A 33 4.15 1.94 6.77
N GLY A 34 3.55 1.43 5.71
CA GLY A 34 2.11 1.22 5.63
C GLY A 34 1.67 0.61 4.31
N LEU A 35 0.36 0.40 4.17
CA LEU A 35 -0.28 -0.13 2.98
C LEU A 35 -1.47 0.75 2.60
N LEU A 36 -1.59 1.07 1.32
CA LEU A 36 -2.82 1.61 0.74
C LEU A 36 -3.45 0.51 -0.12
N ILE A 37 -4.73 0.24 0.10
CA ILE A 37 -5.46 -0.82 -0.59
C ILE A 37 -6.66 -0.19 -1.28
N CYS A 38 -6.78 -0.37 -2.60
CA CYS A 38 -7.97 0.07 -3.32
C CYS A 38 -9.19 -0.78 -2.92
N THR A 39 -10.29 -0.11 -2.59
CA THR A 39 -11.56 -0.75 -2.20
C THR A 39 -12.29 -1.43 -3.38
N CYS A 40 -11.94 -1.09 -4.62
CA CYS A 40 -12.56 -1.62 -5.83
C CYS A 40 -11.70 -2.69 -6.52
N CYS A 41 -10.50 -2.34 -7.00
CA CYS A 41 -9.63 -3.29 -7.72
C CYS A 41 -8.70 -4.12 -6.82
N ASN A 42 -8.78 -3.97 -5.50
CA ASN A 42 -7.96 -4.67 -4.49
C ASN A 42 -6.44 -4.47 -4.65
N ARG A 43 -6.01 -3.45 -5.40
CA ARG A 43 -4.58 -3.20 -5.60
C ARG A 43 -3.92 -2.65 -4.33
N VAL A 44 -2.73 -3.15 -4.05
CA VAL A 44 -1.91 -2.81 -2.90
C VAL A 44 -0.79 -1.85 -3.34
N TYR A 45 -0.64 -0.76 -2.61
CA TYR A 45 0.45 0.20 -2.76
C TYR A 45 1.20 0.29 -1.42
N PRO A 46 2.40 -0.29 -1.32
CA PRO A 46 3.19 -0.19 -0.10
C PRO A 46 3.73 1.24 0.10
N ILE A 47 3.71 1.71 1.34
CA ILE A 47 4.39 2.93 1.77
C ILE A 47 5.73 2.50 2.36
N MET A 48 6.83 2.90 1.73
CA MET A 48 8.20 2.59 2.17
C MET A 48 8.96 3.87 2.42
N ARG A 49 9.55 4.03 3.61
CA ARG A 49 10.25 5.26 4.02
C ARG A 49 9.40 6.52 3.83
N GLY A 50 8.09 6.36 4.04
CA GLY A 50 7.10 7.42 3.89
C GLY A 50 6.78 7.83 2.45
N ILE A 51 7.15 7.02 1.46
CA ILE A 51 6.85 7.20 0.04
C ILE A 51 5.91 6.08 -0.43
N PRO A 52 4.71 6.37 -0.94
CA PRO A 52 3.80 5.36 -1.48
C PRO A 52 4.22 4.94 -2.89
N VAL A 53 4.33 3.65 -3.15
CA VAL A 53 4.62 3.12 -4.50
C VAL A 53 3.32 2.98 -5.29
N MET A 54 2.93 4.05 -5.97
CA MET A 54 1.68 4.14 -6.77
C MET A 54 1.93 4.15 -8.28
N SER A 55 3.12 3.74 -8.71
CA SER A 55 3.46 3.62 -10.13
C SER A 55 2.54 2.62 -10.84
N PRO A 56 2.29 2.80 -12.15
CA PRO A 56 1.69 1.78 -12.99
C PRO A 56 2.42 0.43 -12.88
N ASP A 57 1.70 -0.67 -13.09
CA ASP A 57 2.21 -2.03 -12.89
C ASP A 57 3.42 -2.33 -13.78
N GLU A 58 3.45 -1.79 -14.99
CA GLU A 58 4.56 -1.95 -15.95
C GLU A 58 5.89 -1.38 -15.43
N TYR A 59 5.83 -0.47 -14.46
CA TYR A 59 7.00 0.12 -13.80
C TYR A 59 7.24 -0.44 -12.39
N ARG A 60 6.46 -1.44 -11.96
CA ARG A 60 6.59 -2.08 -10.66
C ARG A 60 7.15 -3.48 -10.83
N GLU A 61 8.08 -3.84 -9.95
CA GLU A 61 8.64 -5.19 -9.92
C GLU A 61 8.13 -5.93 -8.68
N PHE A 62 7.11 -6.78 -8.86
CA PHE A 62 6.49 -7.51 -7.76
C PHE A 62 7.51 -8.34 -6.96
N LYS A 63 8.56 -8.86 -7.61
CA LYS A 63 9.64 -9.61 -6.94
C LYS A 63 10.40 -8.77 -5.92
N LEU A 64 10.53 -7.47 -6.14
CA LEU A 64 11.19 -6.55 -5.20
C LEU A 64 10.27 -6.16 -4.04
N GLU A 65 8.96 -6.10 -4.29
CA GLU A 65 7.96 -5.78 -3.26
C GLU A 65 7.57 -7.01 -2.41
N LYS A 66 7.66 -8.22 -2.97
CA LYS A 66 7.23 -9.45 -2.31
C LYS A 66 7.83 -9.65 -0.90
N PRO A 67 9.15 -9.48 -0.66
CA PRO A 67 9.72 -9.69 0.68
C PRO A 67 9.13 -8.74 1.74
N ILE A 68 8.80 -7.50 1.35
CA ILE A 68 8.23 -6.55 2.29
C ILE A 68 6.76 -6.84 2.56
N LEU A 69 6.01 -7.27 1.55
CA LEU A 69 4.62 -7.72 1.69
C LEU A 69 4.53 -8.96 2.58
N GLU A 70 5.43 -9.92 2.42
CA GLU A 70 5.53 -11.12 3.28
C GLU A 70 5.84 -10.74 4.73
N ARG A 71 6.77 -9.80 4.97
CA ARG A 71 7.03 -9.26 6.32
C ARG A 71 5.78 -8.63 6.94
N TRP A 72 4.91 -8.08 6.12
CA TRP A 72 3.69 -7.39 6.54
C TRP A 72 2.43 -8.25 6.46
N GLN A 73 2.56 -9.55 6.21
CA GLN A 73 1.43 -10.49 6.04
C GLN A 73 0.43 -10.45 7.20
N LYS A 74 0.89 -10.20 8.43
CA LYS A 74 0.03 -10.07 9.62
C LYS A 74 -0.96 -8.89 9.56
N TYR A 75 -0.66 -7.86 8.76
CA TYR A 75 -1.52 -6.69 8.57
C TYR A 75 -2.53 -6.87 7.42
N LEU A 76 -2.43 -7.98 6.68
CA LEU A 76 -3.32 -8.32 5.56
C LEU A 76 -4.46 -9.25 5.97
N ASN A 77 -4.63 -9.54 7.27
CA ASN A 77 -5.69 -10.40 7.80
C ASN A 77 -5.78 -11.77 7.11
N GLY A 78 -4.64 -12.37 6.78
CA GLY A 78 -4.56 -13.68 6.12
C GLY A 78 -4.74 -13.67 4.60
N LYS A 79 -5.11 -12.53 4.00
CA LYS A 79 -5.18 -12.39 2.53
C LYS A 79 -3.78 -12.43 1.92
N LYS A 80 -3.65 -13.03 0.74
CA LYS A 80 -2.37 -13.05 0.01
C LYS A 80 -2.33 -11.89 -0.98
N VAL A 81 -1.11 -11.47 -1.34
CA VAL A 81 -0.92 -10.53 -2.44
C VAL A 81 -0.33 -11.27 -3.63
N GLU A 82 -0.98 -11.16 -4.78
CA GLU A 82 -0.48 -11.67 -6.06
C GLU A 82 -0.68 -10.61 -7.13
N ASN A 83 0.33 -10.39 -7.97
CA ASN A 83 0.29 -9.35 -9.02
C ASN A 83 -0.20 -7.99 -8.50
N PHE A 84 0.34 -7.58 -7.35
CA PHE A 84 0.00 -6.34 -6.63
C PHE A 84 -1.44 -6.25 -6.11
N ARG A 85 -2.23 -7.32 -6.12
CA ARG A 85 -3.63 -7.31 -5.65
C ARG A 85 -3.83 -8.25 -4.48
N LEU A 86 -4.72 -7.88 -3.58
CA LEU A 86 -5.20 -8.80 -2.54
C LEU A 86 -6.11 -9.85 -3.16
N ILE A 87 -5.81 -11.09 -2.84
CA ILE A 87 -6.60 -12.27 -3.17
C ILE A 87 -7.03 -12.96 -1.88
N SER A 88 -8.28 -13.45 -1.90
CA SER A 88 -8.87 -14.27 -0.83
C SER A 88 -8.32 -15.68 -0.85
#